data_AF-A0AA41S7T1-F1
#
_entry.id   AF-A0AA41S7T1-F1
#
_cell.length_a   1.000
_cell.length_b   1.000
_cell.length_c   1.000
_cell.angle_alpha   90.00
_cell.angle_beta   90.00
_cell.angle_gamma   90.00
#
_symmetry.space_group_name_H-M   'P 1'
#
loop_
_entity.id
_entity.type
_entity.pdbx_description
1 polymer ?
#
loop_
_entity_poly.entity_id
_entity_poly.type
_entity_poly.pdbx_seq_one_letter_code
_entity_poly.pdbx_strand_id
1 'polypeptide(L)'
;GLIFDRIKAEAYANGAKKRIIYLGDGKGDYCPSLRLEQSDRLMPRKDYPLWELITSDPSLIKAEVHEWTNGKEQEQILLLLINKIILEDSIINTAGVTLLAGDCKFQTIPINHEPFPKVLAVPIKN
;
A
#
# COMPACT_ATOMS: atom_id res chain seq x y z
N GLY A 1 14.83 6.51 9.66
CA GLY A 1 15.14 6.16 11.06
C GLY A 1 15.18 4.66 11.10
N LEU A 2 16.09 4.05 11.86
CA LEU A 2 16.45 2.63 11.70
C LEU A 2 15.23 1.68 11.68
N ILE A 3 14.23 1.94 12.52
CA ILE A 3 12.99 1.15 12.56
C ILE A 3 12.14 1.35 11.30
N PHE A 4 11.91 2.59 10.88
CA PHE A 4 11.16 2.88 9.65
C PHE A 4 11.80 2.24 8.41
N ASP A 5 13.13 2.32 8.31
CA ASP A 5 13.87 1.75 7.17
C ASP A 5 13.75 0.22 7.14
N ARG A 6 13.80 -0.42 8.32
CA ARG A 6 13.56 -1.86 8.45
C ARG A 6 12.14 -2.25 8.05
N ILE A 7 11.12 -1.54 8.54
CA ILE A 7 9.71 -1.80 8.18
C ILE A 7 9.53 -1.66 6.67
N LYS A 8 10.10 -0.61 6.07
CA LYS A 8 10.03 -0.38 4.62
C LYS A 8 10.68 -1.52 3.83
N ALA A 9 11.85 -1.99 4.27
CA ALA A 9 12.52 -3.13 3.65
C ALA A 9 11.69 -4.43 3.75
N GLU A 10 11.14 -4.74 4.93
CA GLU A 10 10.28 -5.91 5.16
C GLU A 10 8.98 -5.82 4.35
N ALA A 11 8.37 -4.63 4.25
CA ALA A 11 7.16 -4.40 3.48
C ALA A 11 7.36 -4.67 1.98
N TYR A 12 8.57 -4.48 1.46
CA TYR A 12 8.91 -4.60 0.04
C TYR A 12 9.56 -5.93 -0.34
N ALA A 13 9.89 -6.78 0.63
CA ALA A 13 10.63 -8.03 0.42
C ALA A 13 9.98 -8.99 -0.60
N ASN A 14 8.66 -8.92 -0.78
CA ASN A 14 7.91 -9.82 -1.67
C ASN A 14 7.70 -9.25 -3.09
N GLY A 15 8.43 -8.20 -3.48
CA GLY A 15 8.34 -7.59 -4.82
C GLY A 15 7.10 -6.71 -5.05
N ALA A 16 6.07 -6.83 -4.21
CA ALA A 16 4.93 -5.92 -4.19
C ALA A 16 5.27 -4.69 -3.33
N LYS A 17 5.44 -3.53 -3.99
CA LYS A 17 5.64 -2.25 -3.30
C LYS A 17 4.35 -1.86 -2.58
N LYS A 18 4.32 -1.99 -1.26
CA LYS A 18 3.19 -1.55 -0.43
C LYS A 18 3.18 -0.04 -0.26
N ARG A 19 2.00 0.57 -0.17
CA ARG A 19 1.83 1.97 0.27
C ARG A 19 1.87 2.04 1.79
N ILE A 20 2.58 3.03 2.34
CA ILE A 20 2.66 3.29 3.78
C ILE A 20 1.70 4.41 4.15
N ILE A 21 0.96 4.24 5.24
CA ILE A 21 0.24 5.33 5.92
C ILE A 21 0.94 5.54 7.27
N TYR A 22 1.62 6.68 7.45
CA TYR A 22 2.36 6.99 8.66
C TYR A 22 1.54 7.94 9.55
N LEU A 23 1.35 7.59 10.81
CA LEU A 23 0.66 8.40 11.81
C LEU A 23 1.68 8.88 12.84
N GLY A 24 1.63 10.17 13.21
CA GLY A 24 2.53 10.70 14.23
C GLY A 24 2.11 12.09 14.73
N ASP A 25 2.64 12.48 15.88
CA ASP A 25 2.43 13.80 16.48
C ASP A 25 3.74 14.40 17.03
N GLY A 26 4.77 13.59 17.26
CA GLY A 26 6.00 13.99 17.90
C GLY A 26 7.06 14.51 16.93
N LYS A 27 7.97 15.36 17.43
CA LYS A 27 9.14 15.85 16.67
C LYS A 27 10.02 14.71 16.13
N GLY A 28 10.08 13.58 16.84
CA GLY A 28 10.83 12.38 16.42
C GLY A 28 10.31 11.76 15.12
N ASP A 29 9.05 12.04 14.76
CA ASP A 29 8.40 11.52 13.55
C ASP A 29 8.73 12.32 12.29
N TYR A 30 9.39 13.48 12.42
CA TYR A 30 9.73 14.30 11.25
C TYR A 30 10.73 13.59 10.32
N CYS A 31 11.81 13.03 10.89
CA CYS A 31 12.83 12.30 10.13
C CYS A 31 12.30 11.09 9.33
N PRO A 32 11.44 10.20 9.85
CA PRO A 32 10.81 9.16 9.04
C PRO A 32 9.81 9.73 8.02
N SER A 33 9.10 10.83 8.33
CA SER A 33 8.16 11.47 7.40
C SER A 33 8.83 11.94 6.09
N LEU A 34 10.07 12.43 6.16
CA LEU A 34 10.88 12.81 4.99
C LEU A 34 11.23 11.63 4.06
N ARG A 35 11.10 10.39 4.53
CA ARG A 35 11.44 9.16 3.77
C ARG A 35 10.23 8.51 3.10
N LEU A 36 9.05 9.07 3.32
CA LEU A 36 7.84 8.68 2.63
C LEU A 36 7.93 9.08 1.15
N GLU A 37 7.27 8.30 0.31
CA GLU A 37 7.23 8.49 -1.13
C GLU A 37 5.89 9.09 -1.57
N GLN A 38 5.79 9.49 -2.84
CA GLN A 38 4.59 10.14 -3.36
C GLN A 38 3.33 9.26 -3.28
N SER A 39 3.50 7.93 -3.30
CA SER A 39 2.40 6.98 -3.13
C SER A 39 2.00 6.76 -1.67
N ASP A 40 2.78 7.25 -0.71
CA ASP A 40 2.51 7.09 0.71
C ASP A 40 1.62 8.22 1.23
N ARG A 41 1.08 8.04 2.45
CA ARG A 41 0.23 9.00 3.14
C ARG A 41 0.84 9.35 4.50
N LEU A 42 0.82 10.63 4.87
CA LEU A 42 1.26 11.12 6.17
C LEU A 42 0.08 11.72 6.93
N MET A 43 -0.12 11.30 8.18
CA MET A 43 -1.22 11.74 9.03
C MET A 43 -0.70 12.41 10.31
N PRO A 44 -0.30 13.70 10.25
CA PRO A 44 0.22 14.41 11.41
C PRO A 44 -0.93 14.92 12.30
N ARG A 45 -0.77 14.81 13.61
CA ARG A 45 -1.74 15.42 14.54
C ARG A 45 -1.64 16.93 14.50
N LYS A 46 -2.74 17.60 14.23
CA LYS A 46 -2.85 19.06 14.18
C LYS A 46 -2.47 19.69 15.51
N ASP A 47 -1.75 20.81 15.47
CA ASP A 47 -1.28 21.58 16.63
C ASP A 47 -0.25 20.83 17.51
N TYR A 48 0.43 19.82 16.96
CA TYR A 48 1.52 19.09 17.61
C TYR A 48 2.84 19.26 16.82
N PRO A 49 4.01 18.99 17.44
CA PRO A 49 5.31 19.31 16.85
C PRO A 49 5.57 18.74 15.45
N LEU A 50 5.06 17.55 15.13
CA LEU A 50 5.19 17.02 13.77
C LEU A 50 4.46 17.90 12.74
N TRP A 51 3.22 18.30 13.05
CA TRP A 51 2.40 19.14 12.19
C TRP A 51 2.98 20.54 12.03
N GLU A 52 3.50 21.14 13.10
CA GLU A 52 4.19 22.43 13.04
C GLU A 52 5.39 22.40 12.09
N LEU A 53 6.21 21.35 12.17
CA LEU A 53 7.37 21.19 11.29
C LEU A 53 6.96 21.01 9.82
N ILE A 54 5.92 20.21 9.56
CA ILE A 54 5.41 19.98 8.20
C ILE A 54 4.81 21.26 7.61
N THR A 55 4.02 22.00 8.40
CA THR A 55 3.38 23.24 7.94
C THR A 55 4.37 24.38 7.75
N SER A 56 5.49 24.39 8.49
CA SER A 56 6.56 25.38 8.33
C SER A 56 7.29 25.26 6.99
N ASP A 57 7.48 24.03 6.48
CA ASP A 57 8.08 23.77 5.17
C ASP A 57 7.50 22.48 4.56
N PRO A 58 6.34 22.57 3.89
CA PRO A 58 5.69 21.40 3.29
C PRO A 58 6.46 20.86 2.07
N SER A 59 7.41 21.62 1.51
CA SER A 59 8.11 21.25 0.27
C SER A 59 9.01 20.01 0.41
N LEU A 60 9.42 19.70 1.64
CA LEU A 60 10.27 18.55 1.96
C LEU A 60 9.48 17.24 2.07
N ILE A 61 8.16 17.30 2.16
CA ILE A 61 7.29 16.13 2.30
C ILE A 61 6.79 15.70 0.92
N LYS A 62 7.14 14.48 0.51
CA LYS A 62 6.71 13.90 -0.78
C LYS A 62 5.32 13.27 -0.73
N ALA A 63 4.92 12.77 0.44
CA ALA A 63 3.66 12.09 0.66
C ALA A 63 2.47 13.05 0.72
N GLU A 64 1.27 12.56 0.40
CA GLU A 64 0.03 13.31 0.61
C GLU A 64 -0.22 13.45 2.13
N VAL A 65 -0.46 14.67 2.61
CA VAL A 65 -0.60 15.00 4.03
C VAL A 65 -2.07 15.12 4.41
N HIS A 66 -2.47 14.46 5.50
CA HIS A 66 -3.83 14.44 6.04
C HIS A 66 -3.82 14.68 7.55
N GLU A 67 -3.96 15.94 7.97
CA GLU A 67 -3.98 16.29 9.38
C GLU A 67 -5.23 15.75 10.12
N TRP A 68 -5.10 15.47 11.41
CA TRP A 68 -6.22 15.07 12.28
C TRP A 68 -6.11 15.72 13.65
N THR A 69 -7.24 16.01 14.29
CA THR A 69 -7.31 16.73 15.57
C THR A 69 -7.61 15.79 16.73
N ASN A 70 -8.48 14.81 16.51
CA ASN A 70 -8.95 13.86 17.53
C ASN A 70 -9.09 12.43 16.95
N GLY A 71 -9.30 11.45 17.83
CA GLY A 71 -9.36 10.04 17.43
C GLY A 71 -10.48 9.71 16.45
N LYS A 72 -11.63 10.39 16.52
CA LYS A 72 -12.75 10.16 15.59
C LYS A 72 -12.41 10.63 14.18
N GLU A 73 -11.83 11.83 14.08
CA GLU A 73 -11.35 12.35 12.80
C GLU A 73 -10.22 11.49 12.23
N GLN A 74 -9.27 11.07 13.07
CA GLN A 74 -8.19 10.15 12.69
C GLN A 74 -8.75 8.84 12.10
N GLU A 75 -9.72 8.21 12.77
CA GLU A 75 -10.38 7.00 12.29
C GLU A 75 -11.04 7.21 10.91
N GLN A 76 -11.84 8.28 10.77
CA GLN A 76 -12.55 8.59 9.53
C GLN A 76 -11.57 8.79 8.37
N ILE A 77 -10.53 9.58 8.57
CA ILE A 77 -9.50 9.82 7.55
C ILE A 77 -8.78 8.52 7.22
N LEU A 78 -8.36 7.73 8.21
CA LEU A 78 -7.64 6.48 7.97
C LEU A 78 -8.46 5.51 7.11
N LEU A 79 -9.74 5.32 7.44
CA LEU A 79 -10.65 4.46 6.66
C LEU A 79 -10.84 4.97 5.23
N LEU A 80 -11.01 6.30 5.06
CA LEU A 80 -11.10 6.91 3.74
C LEU A 80 -9.84 6.66 2.90
N LEU A 81 -8.65 6.81 3.51
CA LEU A 81 -7.38 6.58 2.81
C LEU A 81 -7.20 5.11 2.42
N ILE A 82 -7.53 4.17 3.30
CA ILE A 82 -7.48 2.73 3.01
C ILE A 82 -8.41 2.39 1.83
N ASN A 83 -9.66 2.88 1.86
CA ASN A 83 -10.61 2.64 0.77
C ASN A 83 -10.15 3.27 -0.55
N LYS A 84 -9.61 4.50 -0.52
CA LYS A 84 -9.03 5.18 -1.68
C LYS A 84 -7.89 4.35 -2.28
N ILE A 85 -7.00 3.84 -1.43
CA ILE A 85 -5.87 2.98 -1.81
C ILE A 85 -6.36 1.68 -2.47
N ILE A 86 -7.37 1.00 -1.92
CA ILE A 86 -7.92 -0.23 -2.50
C ILE A 86 -8.54 0.03 -3.88
N LEU A 87 -9.23 1.18 -4.04
CA LEU A 87 -9.82 1.59 -5.31
C LEU A 87 -8.74 1.94 -6.36
N GLU A 88 -7.69 2.65 -5.97
CA GLU A 88 -6.56 2.95 -6.85
C GLU A 88 -5.90 1.66 -7.39
N ASP A 89 -5.72 0.65 -6.55
CA ASP A 89 -5.16 -0.65 -6.99
C ASP A 89 -6.10 -1.41 -7.93
N SER A 90 -7.42 -1.40 -7.67
CA SER A 90 -8.37 -2.11 -8.53
C SER A 90 -8.46 -1.48 -9.92
N ILE A 91 -8.36 -0.16 -10.02
CA ILE A 91 -8.31 0.57 -11.29
C ILE A 91 -7.02 0.25 -12.04
N ILE A 92 -5.85 0.29 -11.39
CA ILE A 92 -4.57 -0.01 -12.02
C ILE A 92 -4.55 -1.45 -12.55
N ASN A 93 -5.07 -2.41 -11.78
CA ASN A 93 -5.20 -3.79 -12.22
C ASN A 93 -6.12 -3.90 -13.45
N THR A 94 -7.24 -3.18 -13.47
CA THR A 94 -8.17 -3.16 -14.61
C THR A 94 -7.51 -2.54 -15.85
N ALA A 95 -6.86 -1.38 -15.71
CA ALA A 95 -6.17 -0.70 -16.80
C ALA A 95 -4.99 -1.52 -17.33
N GLY A 96 -4.23 -2.18 -16.46
CA GLY A 96 -3.19 -3.13 -16.82
C GLY A 96 -3.74 -4.32 -17.59
N VAL A 97 -4.86 -4.90 -17.15
CA VAL A 97 -5.57 -5.95 -17.90
C VAL A 97 -6.04 -5.44 -19.27
N THR A 98 -6.58 -4.22 -19.37
CA THR A 98 -7.01 -3.65 -20.66
C THR A 98 -5.84 -3.40 -21.61
N LEU A 99 -4.71 -2.88 -21.11
CA LEU A 99 -3.50 -2.66 -21.92
C LEU A 99 -2.88 -3.98 -22.39
N LEU A 100 -2.82 -5.00 -21.53
CA LEU A 100 -2.33 -6.33 -21.89
C LEU A 100 -3.29 -7.09 -22.82
N ALA A 101 -4.60 -6.85 -22.71
CA ALA A 101 -5.61 -7.43 -23.61
C ALA A 101 -5.54 -6.84 -25.04
N GLY A 102 -4.99 -5.63 -25.20
CA GLY A 102 -4.78 -4.98 -26.50
C GLY A 102 -3.70 -5.65 -27.37
N ASP A 103 -2.77 -6.40 -26.76
CA ASP A 103 -1.63 -7.04 -27.45
C ASP A 103 -1.80 -8.56 -27.64
N CYS A 104 -2.89 -9.16 -27.16
CA CYS A 104 -3.20 -10.57 -27.39
C CYS A 104 -3.88 -10.76 -28.76
N LYS A 105 -3.09 -10.83 -29.83
CA LYS A 105 -3.51 -11.57 -31.03
C LYS A 105 -3.77 -13.02 -30.62
N PHE A 106 -5.03 -13.41 -30.59
CA PHE A 106 -5.47 -14.79 -30.42
C PHE A 106 -4.72 -15.69 -31.41
N GLN A 107 -3.79 -16.50 -30.91
CA GLN A 107 -3.44 -17.75 -31.56
C GLN A 107 -4.16 -18.85 -30.79
N THR A 108 -5.19 -19.40 -31.44
CA THR A 108 -5.92 -20.58 -30.97
C THR A 108 -4.94 -21.74 -30.90
N ILE A 109 -4.53 -22.14 -29.70
CA ILE A 109 -3.81 -23.39 -29.49
C ILE A 109 -4.85 -24.51 -29.43
N PRO A 110 -4.74 -25.59 -30.23
CA PRO A 110 -5.65 -26.71 -30.13
C PRO A 110 -5.41 -27.44 -28.81
N ILE A 111 -6.49 -27.62 -28.03
CA ILE A 111 -6.49 -28.35 -26.77
C ILE A 111 -6.37 -29.84 -27.09
N ASN A 112 -5.20 -30.43 -26.84
CA ASN A 112 -5.08 -31.88 -26.70
C ASN A 112 -5.43 -32.22 -25.23
N HIS A 113 -6.55 -32.89 -25.03
CA HIS A 113 -6.95 -33.41 -23.73
C HIS A 113 -6.11 -34.64 -23.38
N GLU A 114 -5.21 -34.50 -22.40
CA GLU A 114 -4.66 -35.64 -21.65
C GLU A 114 -5.45 -35.82 -20.34
N PRO A 115 -5.81 -37.05 -19.93
CA PRO A 115 -6.62 -37.26 -18.73
C PRO A 115 -5.77 -37.04 -17.46
N PHE A 116 -6.33 -36.34 -16.47
CA PHE A 116 -5.72 -36.17 -15.16
C PHE A 116 -5.49 -37.51 -14.44
N PRO A 117 -4.38 -37.68 -13.72
CA PRO A 117 -4.13 -38.90 -12.95
C PRO A 117 -5.09 -39.00 -11.76
N LYS A 118 -5.59 -40.23 -11.53
CA LYS A 118 -6.46 -40.57 -10.40
C LYS A 118 -5.73 -40.41 -9.07
N VAL A 119 -6.35 -39.71 -8.14
CA VAL A 119 -5.89 -39.53 -6.75
C VAL A 119 -6.07 -40.86 -5.99
N LEU A 120 -5.02 -41.30 -5.29
CA LEU A 120 -5.06 -42.43 -4.36
C LEU A 120 -5.45 -41.95 -2.96
N ALA A 121 -6.42 -42.63 -2.33
CA ALA A 121 -6.87 -42.32 -0.98
C ALA A 121 -5.86 -42.81 0.08
N VAL A 122 -5.60 -41.98 1.09
CA VAL A 122 -4.73 -42.31 2.23
C VAL A 122 -5.55 -42.98 3.34
N PRO A 123 -5.08 -44.08 3.96
CA PRO A 123 -5.81 -44.73 5.05
C PRO A 123 -5.78 -43.90 6.33
N ILE A 124 -6.92 -43.79 6.99
CA ILE A 124 -7.05 -43.23 8.33
C ILE A 124 -6.57 -44.30 9.32
N LYS A 125 -5.61 -43.96 10.17
CA LYS A 125 -5.19 -44.82 11.30
C LYS A 125 -6.05 -44.48 12.52
N ASN A 126 -6.64 -45.51 13.11
CA ASN A 126 -7.36 -45.47 14.38
C ASN A 126 -6.43 -45.23 15.56
#